data_AF-A0A2K3DB90-F1
#
_entry.id   AF-A0A2K3DB90-F1
#
_cell.length_a   1.000
_cell.length_b   1.000
_cell.length_c   1.000
_cell.angle_alpha   90.00
_cell.angle_beta   90.00
_cell.angle_gamma   90.00
#
_symmetry.space_group_name_H-M   'P 1'
#
loop_
_entity.id
_entity.type
_entity.pdbx_description
1 polymer ?
#
loop_
_entity_poly.entity_id
_entity_poly.type
_entity_poly.pdbx_seq_one_letter_code
_entity_poly.pdbx_strand_id
1 'polypeptide(L)'
;MRARAPDAAAAAAAAAAAAAAAATAAPAAAILQRCRWRACFVAWRRCMQKVPLVTNAIYVHRDVRWANVIYLPEDGRWMLIDLEHAGLEGCDCSRSPFPLRHWSPRTLPPDKMYRAASDLRMAAEQLMCGAGSFSLSEAGVGLREKLMRALEEDTGRSGLTAEQALPHPWLAAAAAASKAS
;
A
#
# COMPACT_ATOMS: atom_id res chain seq x y z
N MET A 1 -54.65 -5.75 -25.94
CA MET A 1 -53.21 -5.42 -25.84
C MET A 1 -52.56 -6.35 -24.83
N ARG A 2 -51.79 -7.36 -25.26
CA ARG A 2 -50.97 -8.18 -24.35
C ARG A 2 -49.52 -7.74 -24.50
N ALA A 3 -48.93 -7.24 -23.42
CA ALA A 3 -47.53 -6.85 -23.36
C ALA A 3 -46.65 -8.10 -23.52
N ARG A 4 -45.72 -8.05 -24.47
CA ARG A 4 -44.71 -9.09 -24.70
C ARG A 4 -43.73 -9.05 -23.53
N ALA A 5 -43.61 -10.15 -22.80
CA ALA A 5 -42.60 -10.29 -21.75
C ALA A 5 -41.19 -10.14 -22.38
N PRO A 6 -40.24 -9.48 -21.70
CA PRO A 6 -38.88 -9.36 -22.19
C PRO A 6 -38.26 -10.75 -22.33
N ASP A 7 -37.66 -10.99 -23.49
CA ASP A 7 -37.08 -12.26 -23.89
C ASP A 7 -35.95 -12.64 -22.91
N ALA A 8 -36.10 -13.75 -22.21
CA ALA A 8 -35.14 -14.20 -21.18
C ALA A 8 -33.73 -14.36 -21.77
N ALA A 9 -33.62 -14.62 -23.07
CA ALA A 9 -32.37 -14.66 -23.81
C ALA A 9 -31.65 -13.29 -23.85
N ALA A 10 -32.39 -12.19 -23.99
CA ALA A 10 -31.82 -10.84 -24.01
C ALA A 10 -31.31 -10.42 -22.63
N ALA A 11 -32.01 -10.81 -21.56
CA ALA A 11 -31.56 -10.56 -20.18
C ALA A 11 -30.29 -11.37 -19.84
N ALA A 12 -30.22 -12.64 -20.28
CA ALA A 12 -29.04 -13.47 -20.10
C ALA A 12 -27.82 -12.95 -20.88
N ALA A 13 -28.02 -12.47 -22.10
CA ALA A 13 -26.96 -11.86 -22.91
C ALA A 13 -26.42 -10.56 -22.30
N ALA A 14 -27.30 -9.71 -21.76
CA ALA A 14 -26.89 -8.49 -21.06
C ALA A 14 -26.10 -8.79 -19.76
N ALA A 15 -26.52 -9.82 -19.01
CA ALA A 15 -25.79 -10.26 -17.82
C ALA A 15 -24.40 -10.84 -18.17
N ALA A 16 -24.30 -11.62 -19.26
CA ALA A 16 -23.03 -12.16 -19.74
C ALA A 16 -22.08 -11.05 -20.24
N ALA A 17 -22.60 -10.04 -20.94
CA ALA A 17 -21.83 -8.88 -21.39
C ALA A 17 -21.33 -8.03 -20.21
N ALA A 18 -22.15 -7.83 -19.17
CA ALA A 18 -21.75 -7.15 -17.94
C ALA A 18 -20.67 -7.94 -17.17
N ALA A 19 -20.78 -9.27 -17.11
CA ALA A 19 -19.76 -10.13 -16.50
C ALA A 19 -18.43 -10.12 -17.28
N ALA A 20 -18.49 -10.11 -18.62
CA ALA A 20 -17.30 -10.01 -19.48
C ALA A 20 -16.61 -8.62 -19.39
N ALA A 21 -17.39 -7.54 -19.24
CA ALA A 21 -16.85 -6.21 -18.98
C ALA A 21 -16.22 -6.10 -17.57
N ALA A 22 -16.80 -6.74 -16.55
CA ALA A 22 -16.21 -6.82 -15.22
C ALA A 22 -14.91 -7.64 -15.21
N ALA A 23 -14.83 -8.72 -15.99
CA ALA A 23 -13.63 -9.54 -16.13
C ALA A 23 -12.46 -8.83 -16.84
N THR A 24 -12.75 -7.87 -17.72
CA THR A 24 -11.73 -7.07 -18.42
C THR A 24 -11.32 -5.80 -17.67
N ALA A 25 -12.15 -5.26 -16.78
CA ALA A 25 -11.81 -4.11 -15.92
C ALA A 25 -10.98 -4.47 -14.67
N ALA A 26 -11.19 -5.68 -14.12
CA ALA A 26 -10.46 -6.19 -12.95
C ALA A 26 -8.91 -6.15 -13.06
N PRO A 27 -8.27 -6.50 -14.19
CA PRO A 27 -6.81 -6.45 -14.30
C PRO A 27 -6.24 -5.03 -14.29
N ALA A 28 -6.91 -4.04 -14.88
CA ALA A 28 -6.41 -2.66 -14.95
C ALA A 28 -6.40 -1.98 -13.56
N ALA A 29 -7.49 -2.13 -12.79
CA ALA A 29 -7.57 -1.64 -11.42
C ALA A 29 -6.52 -2.30 -10.52
N ALA A 30 -6.33 -3.62 -10.66
CA ALA A 30 -5.31 -4.39 -9.95
C ALA A 30 -3.88 -3.90 -10.27
N ILE A 31 -3.59 -3.64 -11.55
CA ILE A 31 -2.29 -3.13 -12.00
C ILE A 31 -2.06 -1.72 -11.45
N LEU A 32 -3.04 -0.82 -11.54
CA LEU A 32 -2.94 0.54 -11.00
C LEU A 32 -2.68 0.53 -9.50
N GLN A 33 -3.39 -0.30 -8.75
CA GLN A 33 -3.21 -0.41 -7.29
C GLN A 33 -1.83 -0.98 -6.93
N ARG A 34 -1.34 -1.98 -7.68
CA ARG A 34 0.03 -2.51 -7.52
C ARG A 34 1.11 -1.47 -7.87
N CYS A 35 0.92 -0.72 -8.95
CA CYS A 35 1.83 0.36 -9.37
C CYS A 35 1.90 1.45 -8.31
N ARG A 36 0.74 1.84 -7.76
CA ARG A 36 0.62 2.81 -6.68
C ARG A 36 1.34 2.34 -5.41
N TRP A 37 1.17 1.08 -5.01
CA TRP A 37 1.87 0.50 -3.87
C TRP A 37 3.37 0.44 -4.07
N ARG A 38 3.84 -0.09 -5.20
CA ARG A 38 5.26 -0.10 -5.51
C ARG A 38 5.85 1.29 -5.41
N ALA A 39 5.15 2.29 -5.93
CA ALA A 39 5.61 3.66 -5.87
C ALA A 39 5.56 4.25 -4.44
N CYS A 40 4.60 3.86 -3.59
CA CYS A 40 4.65 4.15 -2.15
C CYS A 40 5.93 3.58 -1.50
N PHE A 41 6.29 2.33 -1.79
CA PHE A 41 7.52 1.71 -1.29
C PHE A 41 8.79 2.38 -1.85
N VAL A 42 8.79 2.80 -3.12
CA VAL A 42 9.91 3.52 -3.73
C VAL A 42 10.04 4.93 -3.15
N ALA A 43 8.92 5.65 -2.97
CA ALA A 43 8.90 6.97 -2.37
C ALA A 43 9.34 6.89 -0.92
N TRP A 44 8.79 5.95 -0.14
CA TRP A 44 9.22 5.71 1.24
C TRP A 44 10.70 5.34 1.32
N ARG A 45 11.21 4.43 0.47
CA ARG A 45 12.65 4.15 0.38
C ARG A 45 13.46 5.44 0.13
N ARG A 46 13.02 6.30 -0.78
CA ARG A 46 13.75 7.54 -1.13
C ARG A 46 13.68 8.60 -0.03
N CYS A 47 12.53 8.77 0.61
CA CYS A 47 12.35 9.72 1.70
C CYS A 47 13.06 9.27 2.98
N MET A 48 13.20 7.96 3.19
CA MET A 48 13.73 7.37 4.43
C MET A 48 15.13 6.78 4.29
N GLN A 49 15.71 6.74 3.08
CA GLN A 49 17.13 6.48 2.90
C GLN A 49 17.92 7.67 3.45
N LYS A 50 18.83 7.35 4.39
CA LYS A 50 19.78 8.24 5.05
C LYS A 50 20.06 9.52 4.26
N VAL A 51 19.60 10.66 4.77
CA VAL A 51 20.09 11.96 4.29
C VAL A 51 21.61 11.95 4.56
N PRO A 52 22.48 12.08 3.55
CA PRO A 52 23.93 11.92 3.70
C PRO A 52 24.60 13.15 4.35
N LEU A 53 23.95 13.76 5.34
CA LEU A 53 24.47 14.89 6.10
C LEU A 53 24.59 14.47 7.58
N VAL A 54 25.75 13.89 7.92
CA VAL A 54 26.37 13.88 9.25
C VAL A 54 25.69 13.05 10.37
N THR A 55 24.52 12.43 10.17
CA THR A 55 23.91 11.56 11.20
C THR A 55 23.42 10.23 10.62
N ASN A 56 23.63 9.11 11.33
CA ASN A 56 23.05 7.80 11.01
C ASN A 56 21.52 7.74 11.30
N ALA A 57 20.84 8.88 11.20
CA ALA A 57 19.43 9.01 11.50
C ALA A 57 18.57 8.31 10.45
N ILE A 58 17.64 7.46 10.93
CA ILE A 58 16.59 6.86 10.14
C ILE A 58 15.32 7.67 10.37
N TYR A 59 14.69 8.11 9.28
CA TYR A 59 13.41 8.81 9.34
C TYR A 59 12.26 7.82 9.08
N VAL A 60 11.09 8.14 9.65
CA VAL A 60 9.83 7.42 9.51
C VAL A 60 8.73 8.41 9.14
N HIS A 61 7.73 7.96 8.38
CA HIS A 61 6.64 8.81 7.87
C HIS A 61 5.54 9.03 8.90
N ARG A 62 5.17 7.98 9.65
CA ARG A 62 4.13 7.98 10.68
C ARG A 62 2.68 8.17 10.21
N ASP A 63 2.44 8.63 8.98
CA ASP A 63 1.11 8.70 8.35
C ASP A 63 1.09 8.08 6.93
N VAL A 64 1.36 6.77 6.83
CA VAL A 64 1.31 6.02 5.56
C VAL A 64 -0.11 5.56 5.29
N ARG A 65 -0.78 6.25 4.35
CA ARG A 65 -2.15 5.95 3.94
C ARG A 65 -2.43 6.38 2.51
N TRP A 66 -3.54 5.89 1.95
CA TRP A 66 -3.95 6.22 0.59
C TRP A 66 -4.12 7.72 0.32
N ALA A 67 -4.63 8.48 1.30
CA ALA A 67 -4.80 9.92 1.17
C ALA A 67 -3.47 10.66 0.99
N ASN A 68 -2.37 10.07 1.44
CA ASN A 68 -1.03 10.68 1.40
C ASN A 68 -0.22 10.16 0.20
N VAL A 69 -0.82 9.41 -0.74
CA VAL A 69 -0.14 8.91 -1.94
C VAL A 69 -0.80 9.50 -3.20
N ILE A 70 -0.09 10.39 -3.89
CA ILE A 70 -0.56 11.07 -5.10
C ILE A 70 0.17 10.60 -6.36
N TYR A 71 -0.48 10.69 -7.52
CA TYR A 71 0.14 10.46 -8.82
C TYR A 71 0.54 11.79 -9.45
N LEU A 72 1.78 11.89 -9.91
CA LEU A 72 2.30 13.02 -10.65
C LEU A 72 2.37 12.62 -12.14
N PRO A 73 1.41 13.06 -12.98
CA PRO A 73 1.33 12.61 -14.37
C PRO A 73 2.52 13.06 -15.21
N GLU A 74 3.04 14.27 -14.96
CA GLU A 74 4.20 14.83 -15.68
C GLU A 74 5.46 13.98 -15.49
N ASP A 75 5.64 13.44 -14.29
CA ASP A 75 6.78 12.59 -13.93
C ASP A 75 6.49 11.09 -14.13
N GLY A 76 5.25 10.73 -14.49
CA GLY A 76 4.80 9.34 -14.57
C GLY A 76 5.00 8.53 -13.30
N ARG A 77 5.01 9.17 -12.11
CA ARG A 77 5.36 8.51 -10.84
C ARG A 77 4.38 8.81 -9.72
N TRP A 78 4.32 7.93 -8.72
CA TRP A 78 3.63 8.25 -7.47
C TRP A 78 4.59 8.78 -6.42
N MET A 79 4.05 9.60 -5.53
CA MET A 79 4.76 10.24 -4.44
C MET A 79 3.98 10.09 -3.14
N LEU A 80 4.71 9.81 -2.06
CA LEU A 80 4.21 9.91 -0.70
C LEU A 80 4.40 11.37 -0.26
N ILE A 81 3.29 12.02 0.11
CA ILE A 81 3.24 13.42 0.54
C ILE A 81 2.87 13.50 2.02
N ASP A 82 2.73 14.73 2.53
CA ASP A 82 2.33 15.02 3.90
C ASP A 82 3.34 14.53 4.95
N LEU A 83 4.45 15.27 5.02
CA LEU A 83 5.58 14.98 5.90
C LEU A 83 5.44 15.64 7.28
N GLU A 84 4.28 16.21 7.64
CA GLU A 84 4.10 16.95 8.90
C GLU A 84 4.31 16.06 10.14
N HIS A 85 4.04 14.76 9.99
CA HIS A 85 4.22 13.75 11.05
C HIS A 85 5.53 12.97 10.93
N ALA A 86 6.29 13.19 9.86
CA ALA A 86 7.55 12.51 9.65
C ALA A 86 8.57 12.92 10.71
N GLY A 87 9.46 12.00 11.09
CA GLY A 87 10.48 12.30 12.09
C GLY A 87 11.43 11.15 12.30
N LEU A 88 12.25 11.26 13.34
CA LEU A 88 13.23 10.22 13.67
C LEU A 88 12.55 8.93 14.13
N GLU A 89 13.15 7.81 13.75
CA GLU A 89 12.88 6.51 14.33
C GLU A 89 13.26 6.48 15.83
N GLY A 90 12.56 5.66 16.61
CA GLY A 90 12.86 5.46 18.03
C GLY A 90 12.31 6.56 18.93
N CYS A 91 11.22 7.21 18.55
CA CYS A 91 10.47 8.10 19.45
C CYS A 91 9.33 7.32 20.11
N ASP A 92 9.07 7.59 21.40
CA ASP A 92 7.82 7.14 22.05
C ASP A 92 6.66 7.94 21.47
N CYS A 93 5.82 7.27 20.67
CA CYS A 93 4.64 7.85 20.04
C CYS A 93 3.34 7.33 20.68
N SER A 94 3.38 6.87 21.94
CA SER A 94 2.16 6.45 22.66
C SER A 94 1.30 7.60 23.17
N ARG A 95 1.79 8.84 23.08
CA ARG A 95 1.16 10.05 23.65
C ARG A 95 1.02 11.17 22.62
N SER A 96 0.13 12.11 22.93
CA SER A 96 -0.19 13.29 22.10
C SER A 96 1.08 14.00 21.60
N PRO A 97 1.15 14.39 20.31
CA PRO A 97 0.06 14.41 19.32
C PRO A 97 -0.25 13.05 18.68
N PHE A 98 0.44 11.98 19.07
CA PHE A 98 0.20 10.61 18.63
C PHE A 98 -0.67 9.84 19.64
N PRO A 99 -1.20 8.65 19.31
CA PRO A 99 -1.32 8.06 17.97
C PRO A 99 -2.30 8.84 17.06
N LEU A 100 -2.09 8.79 15.74
CA LEU A 100 -3.03 9.42 14.80
C LEU A 100 -4.34 8.62 14.71
N ARG A 101 -5.44 9.27 14.33
CA ARG A 101 -6.79 8.65 14.34
C ARG A 101 -6.90 7.33 13.55
N HIS A 102 -6.06 7.17 12.54
CA HIS A 102 -6.09 6.06 11.59
C HIS A 102 -5.05 4.98 11.92
N TRP A 103 -4.27 5.15 12.98
CA TRP A 103 -3.41 4.09 13.47
C TRP A 103 -4.25 2.96 14.03
N SER A 104 -3.87 1.73 13.73
CA SER A 104 -4.43 0.59 14.42
C SER A 104 -3.77 0.45 15.80
N PRO A 105 -4.40 -0.25 16.75
CA PRO A 105 -3.76 -0.59 18.03
C PRO A 105 -2.46 -1.39 17.90
N ARG A 106 -2.14 -1.88 16.69
CA ARG A 106 -0.97 -2.72 16.39
C ARG A 106 0.10 -1.97 15.58
N THR A 107 -0.07 -0.67 15.35
CA THR A 107 0.93 0.16 14.66
C THR A 107 2.19 0.35 15.49
N LEU A 108 2.05 0.42 16.82
CA LEU A 108 3.17 0.51 17.74
C LEU A 108 3.55 -0.86 18.30
N PRO A 109 4.85 -1.14 18.46
CA PRO A 109 5.31 -2.29 19.22
C PRO A 109 4.99 -2.14 20.72
N PRO A 110 5.15 -3.21 21.52
CA PRO A 110 4.87 -3.17 22.96
C PRO A 110 5.65 -2.08 23.71
N ASP A 111 6.88 -1.80 23.28
CA ASP A 111 7.77 -0.76 23.85
C ASP A 111 7.39 0.67 23.46
N LYS A 112 6.35 0.85 22.64
CA LYS A 112 5.80 2.14 22.18
C LYS A 112 6.70 2.96 21.26
N MET A 113 7.84 2.41 20.86
CA MET A 113 8.80 3.11 20.03
C MET A 113 8.37 3.01 18.57
N TYR A 114 8.16 4.15 17.92
CA TYR A 114 7.84 4.16 16.49
C TYR A 114 9.06 3.81 15.66
N ARG A 115 8.90 2.90 14.70
CA ARG A 115 10.00 2.38 13.88
C ARG A 115 9.63 2.29 12.40
N ALA A 116 10.61 2.07 11.54
CA ALA A 116 10.37 1.85 10.11
C ALA A 116 9.42 0.67 9.87
N ALA A 117 9.47 -0.34 10.73
CA ALA A 117 8.52 -1.46 10.69
C ALA A 117 7.06 -1.05 10.99
N SER A 118 6.84 0.03 11.73
CA SER A 118 5.50 0.60 11.95
C SER A 118 4.92 1.21 10.66
N ASP A 119 5.75 1.90 9.86
CA ASP A 119 5.34 2.38 8.53
C ASP A 119 4.94 1.21 7.60
N LEU A 120 5.70 0.11 7.64
CA LEU A 120 5.38 -1.10 6.87
C LEU A 120 4.08 -1.76 7.30
N ARG A 121 3.82 -1.81 8.61
CA ARG A 121 2.54 -2.29 9.14
C ARG A 121 1.38 -1.46 8.59
N MET A 122 1.49 -0.14 8.60
CA MET A 122 0.45 0.74 8.05
C MET A 122 0.27 0.51 6.54
N ALA A 123 1.35 0.38 5.77
CA ALA A 123 1.27 0.02 4.35
C ALA A 123 0.51 -1.31 4.15
N ALA A 124 0.75 -2.31 5.02
CA ALA A 124 0.08 -3.60 4.98
C ALA A 124 -1.42 -3.53 5.30
N GLU A 125 -1.81 -2.68 6.24
CA GLU A 125 -3.21 -2.43 6.58
C GLU A 125 -3.94 -1.77 5.41
N GLN A 126 -3.27 -0.82 4.76
CA GLN A 126 -3.80 -0.08 3.63
C GLN A 126 -3.94 -0.93 2.36
N LEU A 127 -3.16 -2.02 2.18
CA LEU A 127 -3.31 -2.97 1.06
C LEU A 127 -4.75 -3.50 0.94
N MET A 128 -5.48 -3.58 2.05
CA MET A 128 -6.87 -4.04 2.12
C MET A 128 -7.90 -2.91 2.29
N CYS A 129 -7.47 -1.65 2.47
CA CYS A 129 -8.38 -0.51 2.71
C CYS A 129 -9.06 0.07 1.44
N GLY A 130 -8.97 -0.60 0.29
CA GLY A 130 -9.72 -0.22 -0.90
C GLY A 130 -11.11 -0.86 -0.89
N ALA A 131 -12.16 -0.05 -0.80
CA ALA A 131 -13.54 -0.48 -0.69
C ALA A 131 -13.94 -1.60 -1.69
N GLY A 132 -14.02 -2.83 -1.18
CA GLY A 132 -14.89 -3.92 -1.67
C GLY A 132 -14.65 -4.52 -3.06
N SER A 133 -13.68 -4.04 -3.85
CA SER A 133 -13.62 -4.36 -5.29
C SER A 133 -12.32 -5.00 -5.77
N PHE A 134 -11.36 -5.24 -4.88
CA PHE A 134 -10.09 -5.88 -5.25
C PHE A 134 -9.66 -6.93 -4.22
N SER A 135 -9.45 -8.16 -4.71
CA SER A 135 -8.82 -9.24 -3.96
C SER A 135 -7.32 -9.27 -4.25
N LEU A 136 -6.51 -9.34 -3.19
CA LEU A 136 -5.09 -9.61 -3.35
C LEU A 136 -4.91 -10.97 -4.01
N SER A 137 -4.04 -11.05 -5.02
CA SER A 137 -3.49 -12.33 -5.48
C SER A 137 -2.74 -13.01 -4.33
N GLU A 138 -2.48 -14.31 -4.43
CA GLU A 138 -1.70 -15.07 -3.44
C GLU A 138 -0.37 -14.39 -3.07
N ALA A 139 0.42 -13.94 -4.06
CA ALA A 139 1.64 -13.18 -3.81
C ALA A 139 1.40 -11.84 -3.08
N GLY A 140 0.23 -11.22 -3.25
CA GLY A 140 -0.14 -9.99 -2.56
C GLY A 140 -0.50 -10.25 -1.09
N VAL A 141 -1.18 -11.37 -0.83
CA VAL A 141 -1.44 -11.86 0.52
C VAL A 141 -0.11 -12.16 1.23
N GLY A 142 0.81 -12.89 0.58
CA GLY A 142 2.13 -13.18 1.12
C GLY A 142 2.96 -11.92 1.43
N LEU A 143 2.92 -10.91 0.55
CA LEU A 143 3.54 -9.61 0.85
C LEU A 143 2.92 -8.98 2.09
N ARG A 144 1.59 -8.91 2.15
CA ARG A 144 0.87 -8.29 3.27
C ARG A 144 1.23 -8.96 4.59
N GLU A 145 1.24 -10.29 4.65
CA GLU A 145 1.61 -11.05 5.84
C GLU A 145 3.05 -10.74 6.27
N LYS A 146 4.00 -10.72 5.32
CA LYS A 146 5.39 -10.36 5.59
C LYS A 146 5.53 -8.96 6.18
N LEU A 147 4.78 -7.98 5.65
CA LEU A 147 4.79 -6.61 6.14
C LEU A 147 4.13 -6.48 7.53
N MET A 148 3.05 -7.23 7.79
CA MET A 148 2.40 -7.25 9.11
C MET A 148 3.34 -7.80 10.19
N ARG A 149 4.10 -8.85 9.86
CA ARG A 149 5.10 -9.48 10.74
C ARG A 149 6.36 -8.64 10.94
N ALA A 150 6.64 -7.69 10.05
CA ALA A 150 7.84 -6.86 10.13
C ALA A 150 8.03 -6.21 11.50
N LEU A 151 6.94 -5.77 12.16
CA LEU A 151 6.98 -5.16 13.48
C LEU A 151 7.22 -6.18 14.62
N GLU A 152 6.73 -7.40 14.44
CA GLU A 152 6.86 -8.49 15.42
C GLU A 152 8.27 -9.09 15.39
N GLU A 153 8.89 -9.11 14.21
CA GLU A 153 10.25 -9.59 13.96
C GLU A 153 11.31 -8.49 14.17
N ASP A 154 10.90 -7.24 14.39
CA ASP A 154 11.81 -6.13 14.56
C ASP A 154 12.43 -6.08 15.98
N THR A 155 13.62 -6.66 16.07
CA THR A 155 14.48 -6.62 17.27
C THR A 155 15.14 -5.25 17.51
N GLY A 156 14.82 -4.22 16.71
CA GLY A 156 15.40 -2.87 16.82
C GLY A 156 16.74 -2.71 16.11
N ARG A 157 17.21 -3.76 15.41
CA ARG A 157 18.45 -3.74 14.63
C ARG A 157 18.35 -4.41 13.25
N SER A 158 17.30 -5.20 12.98
CA SER A 158 17.22 -6.04 11.78
C SER A 158 15.80 -6.26 11.25
N GLY A 159 14.91 -5.27 11.41
CA GLY A 159 13.58 -5.32 10.84
C GLY A 159 13.58 -5.29 9.30
N LEU A 160 12.48 -5.77 8.71
CA LEU A 160 12.25 -5.66 7.26
C LEU A 160 12.29 -4.19 6.84
N THR A 161 13.07 -3.87 5.80
CA THR A 161 13.15 -2.51 5.24
C THR A 161 12.35 -2.36 3.95
N ALA A 162 12.10 -1.12 3.53
CA ALA A 162 11.53 -0.79 2.21
C ALA A 162 12.29 -1.49 1.08
N GLU A 163 13.61 -1.42 1.18
CA GLU A 163 14.55 -1.95 0.21
C GLU A 163 14.49 -3.46 0.13
N GLN A 164 14.28 -4.15 1.24
CA GLN A 164 14.08 -5.59 1.29
C GLN A 164 12.67 -6.02 0.85
N ALA A 165 11.67 -5.14 0.96
CA ALA A 165 10.32 -5.41 0.50
C ALA A 165 10.16 -5.21 -1.02
N LEU A 166 10.85 -4.22 -1.62
CA LEU A 166 10.73 -3.86 -3.04
C LEU A 166 10.94 -5.02 -4.05
N PRO A 167 11.88 -5.98 -3.83
CA PRO A 167 12.07 -7.11 -4.71
C PRO A 167 10.94 -8.16 -4.64
N HIS A 168 9.97 -8.02 -3.73
CA HIS A 168 8.91 -9.00 -3.58
C HIS A 168 8.14 -9.20 -4.90
N PRO A 169 7.85 -10.45 -5.33
CA PRO A 169 7.26 -10.75 -6.64
C PRO A 169 6.01 -9.93 -6.98
N TRP A 170 5.16 -9.70 -5.98
CA TRP A 170 3.95 -8.89 -6.14
C TRP A 170 4.23 -7.43 -6.53
N LEU A 171 5.27 -6.81 -5.97
CA LEU A 171 5.70 -5.45 -6.32
C LEU A 171 6.54 -5.44 -7.60
N ALA A 172 7.37 -6.45 -7.81
CA ALA A 172 8.20 -6.58 -9.03
C ALA A 172 7.34 -6.71 -10.30
N ALA A 173 6.23 -7.46 -10.23
CA ALA A 173 5.27 -7.59 -11.34
C ALA A 173 4.68 -6.25 -11.78
N ALA A 174 4.46 -5.32 -10.84
CA ALA A 174 4.00 -3.96 -11.16
C ALA A 174 5.03 -3.19 -11.99
N ALA A 175 6.32 -3.35 -11.67
CA ALA A 175 7.41 -2.69 -12.39
C ALA A 175 7.51 -3.14 -13.86
N ALA A 176 7.27 -4.43 -14.10
CA ALA A 176 7.27 -4.99 -15.44
C ALA A 176 6.08 -4.47 -16.27
N ALA A 177 4.89 -4.38 -15.65
CA ALA A 177 3.70 -3.85 -16.30
C ALA A 177 3.85 -2.37 -16.70
N SER A 178 4.42 -1.53 -15.83
CA SER A 178 4.64 -0.10 -16.14
C SER A 178 5.66 0.17 -17.24
N LYS A 179 6.51 -0.81 -17.62
CA LYS A 179 7.48 -0.68 -18.72
C LYS A 179 6.92 -1.13 -20.08
N ALA A 180 5.80 -1.85 -20.06
CA ALA A 180 5.19 -2.42 -21.25
C ALA A 180 4.02 -1.57 -21.79
N SER A 181 3.72 -0.44 -21.12
CA SER A 181 2.70 0.56 -21.49
C SER A 181 3.40 1.86 -21.87
#